data_AF-A0A4R4LED5-F1
#
_entry.id   AF-A0A4R4LED5-F1
#
_cell.length_a   1.000
_cell.length_b   1.000
_cell.length_c   1.000
_cell.angle_alpha   90.00
_cell.angle_beta   90.00
_cell.angle_gamma   90.00
#
_symmetry.space_group_name_H-M   'P 1'
#
loop_
_entity.id
_entity.type
_entity.pdbx_description
1 polymer ?
#
loop_
_entity_poly.entity_id
_entity_poly.type
_entity_poly.pdbx_seq_one_letter_code
_entity_poly.pdbx_strand_id
1 'polypeptide(L)' 'MIVAVLDACVLVPSVLADTLLRCAEQDLYRPVWSRAILDEVRRNGR' A
#
# COMPACT_ATOMS: atom_id res chain seq x y z
N MET A 1 12.76 -12.61 3.99
CA MET A 1 11.94 -11.59 3.27
C MET A 1 10.91 -11.05 4.24
N ILE A 2 10.88 -9.74 4.47
CA ILE A 2 9.93 -9.11 5.39
C ILE A 2 8.58 -8.96 4.67
N VAL A 3 7.48 -9.25 5.36
CA VAL A 3 6.12 -9.01 4.85
C VAL A 3 5.57 -7.79 5.58
N ALA A 4 5.03 -6.82 4.84
CA ALA A 4 4.40 -5.64 5.42
C ALA A 4 2.95 -5.53 4.94
N VAL A 5 2.03 -5.28 5.87
CA VAL A 5 0.65 -4.93 5.55
C VAL A 5 0.60 -3.43 5.29
N LEU A 6 0.16 -3.02 4.10
CA LEU A 6 -0.05 -1.60 3.79
C LEU A 6 -1.50 -1.25 4.06
N ASP A 7 -1.74 -0.25 4.90
CA ASP A 7 -3.07 0.22 5.24
C ASP A 7 -3.60 1.27 4.24
N ALA A 8 -4.90 1.50 4.21
CA ALA A 8 -5.52 2.45 3.29
C ALA A 8 -4.98 3.88 3.47
N CYS A 9 -4.63 4.26 4.70
CA CYS A 9 -4.06 5.58 5.01
C CYS A 9 -2.75 5.88 4.27
N VAL A 10 -1.95 4.86 3.91
CA VAL A 10 -0.71 5.03 3.13
C VAL A 10 -0.88 4.77 1.64
N LEU A 11 -2.01 4.15 1.25
CA LEU A 11 -2.34 3.84 -0.14
C LEU A 11 -3.19 4.94 -0.82
N VAL A 12 -3.90 5.77 -0.05
CA VAL A 12 -4.71 6.89 -0.57
C VAL A 12 -3.84 8.04 -1.09
N PRO A 13 -2.81 8.54 -0.36
CA PRO A 13 -1.93 9.57 -0.89
C PRO A 13 -1.04 8.98 -2.00
N SER A 14 -1.20 9.45 -3.24
CA SER A 14 -0.53 8.87 -4.42
C SER A 14 1.00 8.85 -4.32
N VAL A 15 1.61 9.92 -3.78
CA VAL A 15 3.07 10.03 -3.64
C VAL A 15 3.63 9.03 -2.62
N LEU A 16 2.92 8.83 -1.50
CA LEU A 16 3.36 7.88 -0.47
C LEU A 16 3.17 6.44 -0.96
N ALA A 17 2.05 6.15 -1.62
CA ALA A 17 1.78 4.86 -2.21
C ALA A 17 2.86 4.48 -3.25
N ASP A 18 3.20 5.40 -4.17
CA ASP A 18 4.25 5.18 -5.19
C ASP A 18 5.61 4.89 -4.53
N THR A 19 5.98 5.68 -3.52
CA THR A 19 7.25 5.49 -2.79
C THR A 19 7.32 4.10 -2.15
N LEU A 20 6.26 3.69 -1.44
CA LEU A 20 6.21 2.41 -0.75
C LEU A 20 6.21 1.23 -1.73
N LEU A 21 5.49 1.34 -2.84
CA LEU A 21 5.45 0.31 -3.88
C LEU A 21 6.79 0.19 -4.61
N ARG A 22 7.47 1.30 -4.92
CA ARG A 22 8.83 1.28 -5.46
C ARG A 22 9.83 0.63 -4.50
N CYS A 23 9.72 0.86 -3.19
CA CYS A 23 10.53 0.15 -2.20
C CYS A 23 10.28 -1.37 -2.25
N ALA A 24 9.02 -1.78 -2.41
CA ALA A 24 8.67 -3.19 -2.58
C ALA A 24 9.23 -3.79 -3.89
N GLU A 25 9.24 -3.02 -4.99
CA GLU A 25 9.86 -3.42 -6.26
C GLU A 25 11.39 -3.60 -6.17
N GLN A 26 12.05 -2.97 -5.20
CA GLN A 26 13.47 -3.16 -4.89
C GLN A 26 13.72 -4.30 -3.88
N ASP A 27 12.75 -5.21 -3.70
CA ASP A 27 12.84 -6.38 -2.81
C ASP A 27 13.08 -6.06 -1.31
N LEU A 28 12.83 -4.81 -0.88
CA LEU A 28 12.97 -4.43 0.54
C LEU A 28 11.95 -5.14 1.44
N TYR A 29 10.74 -5.38 0.92
CA TYR A 29 9.69 -6.15 1.58
C TYR A 29 8.63 -6.61 0.58
N ARG A 30 7.81 -7.60 0.96
CA ARG A 30 6.63 -8.02 0.22
C ARG A 30 5.39 -7.31 0.77
N PRO A 31 4.74 -6.42 -0.01
CA PRO A 31 3.53 -5.76 0.43
C PRO A 31 2.34 -6.72 0.36
N VAL A 32 1.43 -6.58 1.32
CA VAL A 32 0.13 -7.28 1.33
C VAL A 32 -0.97 -6.34 1.81
N TRP A 33 -2.20 -6.60 1.37
CA TRP A 33 -3.40 -5.88 1.80
C TRP A 33 -4.61 -6.81 1.73
N SER A 34 -5.61 -6.52 2.55
CA SER A 34 -6.88 -7.24 2.55
C SER A 34 -7.88 -6.59 1.58
N ARG A 35 -8.99 -7.28 1.29
CA ARG A 35 -10.10 -6.67 0.53
C ARG A 35 -10.67 -5.43 1.23
N ALA A 36 -10.78 -5.46 2.56
CA ALA A 36 -11.27 -4.34 3.35
C ALA A 36 -10.40 -3.08 3.19
N ILE A 37 -9.07 -3.24 3.18
CA ILE A 37 -8.14 -2.14 2.91
C ILE A 37 -8.37 -1.57 1.51
N LEU A 38 -8.48 -2.44 0.48
CA LEU A 38 -8.74 -1.99 -0.89
C LEU A 38 -10.08 -1.26 -1.04
N ASP A 39 -11.11 -1.71 -0.32
CA ASP A 39 -12.41 -1.05 -0.31
C ASP A 39 -12.35 0.32 0.38
N GLU A 40 -11.53 0.48 1.41
CA GLU A 40 -11.28 1.78 2.01
C GLU A 40 -10.51 2.73 1.08
N VAL A 41 -9.47 2.25 0.39
CA VAL A 41 -8.76 3.04 -0.63
C VAL A 41 -9.73 3.56 -1.69
N ARG A 42 -10.65 2.71 -2.18
CA ARG A 42 -11.68 3.11 -3.15
C ARG A 42 -12.68 4.13 -2.61
N ARG A 43 -13.03 4.04 -1.32
CA ARG A 43 -13.94 4.99 -0.68
C ARG A 43 -13.31 6.37 -0.47
N ASN A 44 -12.01 6.40 -0.13
CA ASN A 44 -11.32 7.61 0.31
C ASN A 44 -10.44 8.26 -0.78
N GLY A 45 -10.07 7.54 -1.84
CA GLY A 45 -9.17 8.00 -2.90
C GLY A 45 -9.84 8.74 -4.06
N ARG A 46 -10.87 9.55 -3.78
CA ARG A 46 -11.53 10.40 -4.79
C ARG A 46 -10.78 11.72 -4.99
#